data_AF-A0A7Y5DK40-F1
#
_entry.id   AF-A0A7Y5DK40-F1
#
_cell.length_a   1.000
_cell.length_b   1.000
_cell.length_c   1.000
_cell.angle_alpha   90.00
_cell.angle_beta   90.00
_cell.angle_gamma   90.00
#
_symmetry.space_group_name_H-M   'P 1'
#
loop_
_entity.id
_entity.type
_entity.pdbx_description
1 polymer ?
#
loop_
_entity_poly.entity_id
_entity_poly.type
_entity_poly.pdbx_seq_one_letter_code
_entity_poly.pdbx_strand_id
1 'polypeptide(L)'
;MIRPARGQEVLDDALLAIADAKTIEQLRQAQAVALPLQYGLNLEQTGQAIGISPGWVCRLRSQFIRGEIVDDGGKPARGGRRNENFTYEQEAELLKPFFEKAGIGGVLVAGEIKPN
;
A
#
# COMPACT_ATOMS: atom_id res chain seq x y z
N MET A 1 1.76 2.93 -32.66
CA MET A 1 0.76 1.83 -32.69
C MET A 1 -0.09 1.91 -31.43
N ILE A 2 -1.40 2.13 -31.58
CA ILE A 2 -2.36 2.07 -30.47
C ILE A 2 -2.51 0.60 -30.09
N ARG A 3 -2.01 0.20 -28.91
CA ARG A 3 -2.31 -1.13 -28.37
C ARG A 3 -3.80 -1.13 -27.97
N PRO A 4 -4.60 -2.12 -28.37
CA PRO A 4 -5.95 -2.25 -27.86
C PRO A 4 -5.87 -2.33 -26.33
N ALA A 5 -6.65 -1.49 -25.65
CA ALA A 5 -6.61 -1.42 -24.21
C ALA A 5 -7.14 -2.74 -23.64
N ARG A 6 -6.25 -3.54 -23.05
CA ARG A 6 -6.64 -4.76 -22.32
C ARG A 6 -7.53 -4.38 -21.12
N GLY A 7 -8.46 -5.26 -20.77
CA GLY A 7 -9.36 -5.06 -19.63
C GLY A 7 -10.72 -4.44 -19.95
N GLN A 8 -11.20 -4.56 -21.19
CA GLN A 8 -12.58 -4.17 -21.52
C GLN A 8 -13.61 -4.93 -20.66
N GLU A 9 -13.28 -6.17 -20.27
CA GLU A 9 -14.09 -7.03 -19.40
C GLU A 9 -14.34 -6.41 -18.01
N VAL A 10 -13.44 -5.56 -17.52
CA VAL A 10 -13.56 -4.91 -16.20
C VAL A 10 -14.12 -3.49 -16.28
N LEU A 11 -14.59 -3.07 -17.46
CA LEU A 11 -15.13 -1.71 -17.64
C LEU A 11 -16.43 -1.51 -16.84
N ASP A 12 -17.35 -2.47 -16.93
CA ASP A 12 -18.64 -2.38 -16.23
C ASP A 12 -18.40 -2.36 -14.71
N ASP A 13 -17.50 -3.21 -14.21
CA ASP A 13 -17.07 -3.22 -12.81
C ASP A 13 -16.44 -1.87 -12.39
N ALA A 14 -15.63 -1.26 -13.27
CA ALA A 14 -15.04 0.04 -12.99
C ALA A 14 -16.10 1.16 -12.94
N LEU A 15 -17.12 1.11 -13.79
CA LEU A 15 -18.22 2.08 -13.76
C LEU A 15 -19.09 1.92 -12.51
N LEU A 16 -19.37 0.69 -12.09
CA LEU A 16 -20.04 0.40 -10.82
C LEU A 16 -19.20 0.89 -9.63
N ALA A 17 -17.89 0.60 -9.62
CA ALA A 17 -16.98 1.05 -8.57
C ALA A 17 -16.88 2.59 -8.48
N ILE A 18 -17.05 3.34 -9.58
CA ILE A 18 -17.15 4.81 -9.54
C ILE A 18 -18.40 5.25 -8.80
N ALA A 19 -19.54 4.59 -9.03
CA ALA A 19 -20.80 4.94 -8.38
C ALA A 19 -20.80 4.59 -6.88
N ASP A 20 -20.16 3.47 -6.51
CA ASP A 20 -20.11 2.96 -5.14
C ASP A 20 -18.93 3.50 -4.31
N ALA A 21 -18.00 4.23 -4.93
CA ALA A 21 -16.80 4.73 -4.27
C ALA A 21 -17.13 5.61 -3.05
N LYS A 22 -16.54 5.27 -1.90
CA LYS A 22 -16.67 6.01 -0.64
C LYS A 22 -15.46 6.88 -0.35
N THR A 23 -14.31 6.55 -0.95
CA THR A 23 -13.06 7.29 -0.80
C THR A 23 -12.54 7.83 -2.12
N ILE A 24 -11.72 8.89 -2.03
CA ILE A 24 -11.08 9.50 -3.20
C ILE A 24 -10.16 8.49 -3.89
N GLU A 25 -9.48 7.65 -3.12
CA GLU A 25 -8.58 6.63 -3.64
C GLU A 25 -9.32 5.54 -4.41
N GLN A 26 -10.48 5.07 -3.93
CA GLN A 26 -11.36 4.17 -4.68
C GLN A 26 -11.83 4.81 -5.98
N LEU A 27 -12.33 6.05 -5.90
CA LEU A 27 -12.79 6.79 -7.08
C LEU A 27 -11.68 6.92 -8.13
N ARG A 28 -10.48 7.33 -7.71
CA ARG A 28 -9.32 7.47 -8.60
C ARG A 28 -8.88 6.14 -9.19
N GLN A 29 -8.97 5.05 -8.43
CA GLN A 29 -8.62 3.72 -8.94
C GLN A 29 -9.57 3.28 -10.05
N ALA A 30 -10.87 3.42 -9.83
CA ALA A 30 -11.88 3.06 -10.81
C ALA A 30 -11.81 3.98 -12.06
N GLN A 31 -11.60 5.28 -11.87
CA GLN A 31 -11.40 6.23 -12.96
C GLN A 31 -10.13 5.95 -13.79
N ALA A 32 -9.05 5.45 -13.17
CA ALA A 32 -7.83 5.06 -13.88
C ALA A 32 -8.06 3.90 -14.87
N VAL A 33 -9.16 3.16 -14.73
CA VAL A 33 -9.61 2.10 -15.64
C VAL A 33 -10.64 2.63 -16.63
N ALA A 34 -11.68 3.29 -16.14
CA ALA A 34 -12.80 3.75 -16.96
C ALA A 34 -12.38 4.84 -17.97
N LEU A 35 -11.54 5.80 -17.57
CA LEU A 35 -11.18 6.92 -18.44
C LEU A 35 -10.41 6.51 -19.71
N PRO A 36 -9.37 5.66 -19.63
CA PRO A 36 -8.71 5.15 -20.83
C PRO A 36 -9.60 4.23 -21.68
N LEU A 37 -10.43 3.39 -21.06
CA LEU A 37 -11.22 2.38 -21.76
C LEU A 37 -12.45 2.98 -22.47
N GLN A 38 -13.21 3.82 -21.77
CA GLN A 38 -14.45 4.38 -22.28
C GLN A 38 -14.23 5.60 -23.19
N TYR A 39 -13.22 6.42 -22.88
CA TYR A 39 -13.03 7.72 -23.52
C TYR A 39 -11.70 7.84 -24.27
N GLY A 40 -10.88 6.78 -24.28
CA GLY A 40 -9.64 6.73 -25.05
C GLY A 40 -8.52 7.63 -24.53
N LEU A 41 -8.60 8.09 -23.26
CA LEU A 41 -7.55 8.92 -22.67
C LEU A 41 -6.24 8.15 -22.58
N ASN A 42 -5.14 8.81 -22.90
CA ASN A 42 -3.81 8.27 -22.60
C ASN A 42 -3.49 8.42 -21.09
N LEU A 43 -2.39 7.83 -20.63
CA LEU A 43 -2.03 7.84 -19.20
C LEU A 43 -1.74 9.25 -18.66
N GLU A 44 -1.21 10.15 -19.49
CA GLU A 44 -0.93 11.53 -19.10
C GLU A 44 -2.22 12.32 -18.92
N GLN A 45 -3.12 12.25 -19.90
CA GLN A 45 -4.44 12.87 -19.87
C GLN A 45 -5.27 12.33 -18.70
N THR A 46 -5.24 11.02 -18.48
CA THR A 46 -5.94 10.37 -17.35
C THR A 46 -5.39 10.87 -16.02
N GLY A 47 -4.06 10.94 -15.88
CA GLY A 47 -3.41 11.46 -14.68
C GLY A 47 -3.77 12.93 -14.41
N GLN A 48 -3.78 13.75 -15.45
CA GLN A 48 -4.21 15.14 -15.37
C GLN A 48 -5.68 15.27 -14.95
N ALA A 49 -6.57 14.43 -15.48
CA ALA A 49 -8.00 14.46 -15.16
C ALA A 49 -8.30 14.11 -13.70
N ILE A 50 -7.58 13.14 -13.12
CA ILE A 50 -7.83 12.65 -11.76
C ILE A 50 -6.86 13.24 -10.70
N GLY A 51 -5.86 14.00 -11.15
CA GLY A 51 -4.89 14.71 -10.32
C GLY A 51 -3.75 13.85 -9.77
N ILE A 52 -3.27 12.84 -10.51
CA ILE A 52 -2.15 11.97 -10.10
C ILE A 52 -1.14 11.76 -11.24
N SER A 53 0.04 11.23 -10.93
CA SER A 53 1.07 11.00 -11.96
C SER A 53 0.71 9.84 -12.91
N PRO A 54 1.18 9.85 -14.17
CA PRO A 54 0.88 8.79 -15.15
C PRO A 54 1.32 7.39 -14.70
N GLY A 55 2.45 7.30 -13.97
CA GLY A 55 2.91 6.05 -13.38
C GLY A 55 1.96 5.52 -12.29
N TRP A 56 1.35 6.42 -11.51
CA TRP A 56 0.33 6.07 -10.52
C TRP A 56 -0.97 5.61 -11.18
N VAL A 57 -1.38 6.21 -12.30
CA VAL A 57 -2.52 5.73 -13.11
C VAL A 57 -2.30 4.29 -13.53
N CYS A 58 -1.12 3.99 -14.10
CA CYS A 58 -0.78 2.64 -14.55
C CYS A 58 -0.83 1.63 -13.39
N ARG A 59 -0.29 2.02 -12.22
CA ARG A 59 -0.35 1.20 -11.00
C ARG A 59 -1.78 0.93 -10.58
N LEU A 60 -2.60 1.97 -10.40
CA LEU A 60 -3.99 1.84 -9.95
C LEU A 60 -4.83 0.97 -10.89
N ARG A 61 -4.69 1.20 -12.20
CA ARG A 61 -5.34 0.36 -13.22
C ARG A 61 -4.92 -1.11 -13.10
N SER A 62 -3.64 -1.36 -12.91
CA SER A 62 -3.12 -2.73 -12.77
C SER A 62 -3.61 -3.41 -11.49
N GLN A 63 -3.72 -2.66 -10.39
CA GLN A 63 -4.28 -3.15 -9.12
C GLN A 63 -5.76 -3.51 -9.29
N PHE A 64 -6.54 -2.64 -9.94
CA PHE A 64 -7.96 -2.89 -10.19
C PHE A 64 -8.17 -4.17 -11.04
N ILE A 65 -7.40 -4.33 -12.13
CA ILE A 65 -7.48 -5.52 -12.99
C ILE A 65 -7.09 -6.81 -12.24
N ARG A 66 -6.25 -6.73 -11.20
CA ARG A 66 -5.91 -7.88 -10.34
C ARG A 66 -6.93 -8.14 -9.22
N GLY A 67 -8.00 -7.35 -9.13
CA GLY A 67 -8.96 -7.41 -8.03
C GLY A 67 -8.44 -6.82 -6.70
N GLU A 68 -7.31 -6.11 -6.73
CA GLU A 68 -6.77 -5.38 -5.58
C GLU A 68 -7.49 -4.03 -5.46
N ILE A 69 -8.78 -4.05 -5.10
CA ILE A 69 -9.55 -2.83 -4.87
C ILE A 69 -8.95 -2.10 -3.66
N VAL A 70 -8.77 -0.78 -3.78
CA VAL A 70 -8.31 0.06 -2.69
C VAL A 70 -9.37 0.03 -1.59
N ASP A 71 -9.08 -0.70 -0.51
CA ASP A 71 -9.93 -0.73 0.66
C ASP A 71 -9.80 0.55 1.49
N ASP A 72 -10.91 0.97 2.07
CA ASP A 72 -11.11 2.24 2.79
C ASP A 72 -10.50 2.25 4.19
N GLY A 73 -10.12 1.08 4.71
CA GLY A 73 -9.81 0.94 6.14
C GLY A 73 -8.62 0.04 6.43
N GLY A 74 -8.24 -0.84 5.52
CA GLY A 74 -7.14 -1.77 5.72
C GLY A 74 -5.76 -1.18 5.52
N LYS A 75 -5.49 0.11 5.82
CA LYS A 75 -4.09 0.50 6.02
C LYS A 75 -3.61 -0.29 7.24
N PRO A 76 -2.72 -1.29 7.08
CA PRO A 76 -2.13 -1.92 8.24
C PRO A 76 -1.55 -0.80 9.09
N ALA A 77 -1.80 -0.85 10.40
CA ALA A 77 -1.37 0.18 11.34
C ALA A 77 0.04 0.65 10.96
N ARG A 78 0.25 1.97 10.84
CA ARG A 78 1.59 2.50 10.56
C ARG A 78 2.49 2.05 11.71
N GLY A 79 3.46 1.20 11.40
CA GLY A 79 4.33 0.55 12.39
C GLY A 79 3.96 -0.90 12.66
N GLY A 80 4.97 -1.70 12.99
CA GLY A 80 4.81 -3.12 13.25
C GLY A 80 6.13 -3.86 13.05
N ARG A 81 6.15 -5.11 13.49
CA ARG A 81 7.33 -5.98 13.49
C ARG A 81 7.54 -6.68 12.14
N ARG A 82 7.36 -5.96 11.03
CA ARG A 82 7.41 -6.53 9.67
C ARG A 82 8.77 -7.07 9.26
N ASN A 83 9.83 -6.48 9.83
CA ASN A 83 11.21 -6.87 9.63
C ASN A 83 11.84 -7.25 10.98
N GLU A 84 11.07 -7.91 11.86
CA GLU A 84 11.63 -8.40 13.11
C GLU A 84 12.67 -9.50 12.85
N ASN A 85 13.81 -9.42 13.53
CA ASN A 85 14.82 -10.46 13.49
C ASN A 85 14.57 -11.53 14.58
N PHE A 86 13.78 -11.20 15.59
CA PHE A 86 13.45 -12.06 16.73
C PHE A 86 11.95 -12.06 16.97
N THR A 87 11.41 -13.18 17.45
CA THR A 87 10.06 -13.22 18.02
C THR A 87 10.02 -12.44 19.34
N TYR A 88 8.82 -12.13 19.83
CA TYR A 88 8.65 -11.42 21.11
C TYR A 88 9.30 -12.15 22.29
N GLU A 89 9.13 -13.47 22.34
CA GLU A 89 9.70 -14.32 23.40
C GLU A 89 11.24 -14.31 23.35
N GLN A 90 11.81 -14.44 22.16
CA GLN A 90 13.27 -14.44 21.97
C GLN A 90 13.89 -13.09 22.33
N GLU A 91 13.23 -11.98 21.99
CA GLU A 91 13.67 -10.65 22.37
C GLU A 91 13.59 -10.45 23.90
N ALA A 92 12.54 -10.95 24.55
CA ALA A 92 12.41 -10.86 26.00
C ALA A 92 13.50 -11.65 26.72
N GLU A 93 13.86 -12.85 26.24
CA GLU A 93 14.97 -13.64 26.78
C GLU A 93 16.33 -12.94 26.59
N LEU A 94 16.59 -12.36 25.42
CA LEU A 94 17.81 -11.61 25.13
C LEU A 94 17.98 -10.42 26.09
N LEU A 95 16.89 -9.68 26.35
CA LEU A 95 16.94 -8.43 27.11
C LEU A 95 16.91 -8.63 28.63
N LYS A 96 16.42 -9.78 29.12
CA LYS A 96 16.29 -10.11 30.55
C LYS A 96 17.53 -9.78 31.40
N PRO A 97 18.76 -10.23 31.05
CA PRO A 97 19.94 -9.94 31.86
C PRO A 97 20.33 -8.45 31.88
N PHE A 98 19.98 -7.68 30.85
CA PHE A 98 20.25 -6.24 30.81
C PHE A 98 19.27 -5.46 31.68
N PHE A 99 18.01 -5.88 31.72
CA PHE A 99 17.01 -5.27 32.60
C PHE A 99 17.27 -5.55 34.09
N GLU A 100 17.74 -6.74 34.44
CA GLU A 100 18.14 -7.07 35.82
C GLU A 100 19.28 -6.15 36.31
N LYS A 101 20.27 -5.86 35.44
CA LYS A 101 21.35 -4.91 35.75
C LYS A 101 20.87 -3.46 35.86
N ALA A 102 19.96 -3.05 34.97
CA ALA A 102 19.41 -1.68 34.97
C ALA A 102 18.52 -1.42 36.20
N GLY A 103 17.77 -2.42 36.67
CA GLY A 103 16.91 -2.32 37.84
C GLY A 103 17.64 -2.01 39.15
N ILE A 104 18.95 -2.27 39.21
CA ILE A 104 19.82 -1.99 40.38
C ILE A 104 20.39 -0.55 40.32
N GLY A 105 19.99 0.25 39.31
CA GLY A 105 20.51 1.60 39.08
C GLY A 105 21.70 1.65 38.11
N GLY A 106 21.97 0.55 37.39
CA GLY A 106 22.98 0.50 36.34
C GLY A 106 22.55 1.23 35.06
N VAL A 107 23.51 1.82 34.35
CA VAL A 107 23.28 2.42 33.03
C VAL A 107 23.18 1.29 31.98
N LEU A 108 22.11 1.29 31.19
CA LEU A 108 21.93 0.35 30.09
C LEU A 108 22.56 0.93 28.81
N VAL A 109 23.59 0.26 28.28
CA VAL A 109 24.30 0.68 27.07
C VAL A 109 23.84 -0.14 25.88
N ALA A 110 23.13 0.50 24.93
CA ALA A 110 22.55 -0.18 23.77
C ALA A 110 23.59 -0.91 22.89
N GLY A 111 24.85 -0.47 22.90
CA GLY A 111 25.95 -1.11 22.16
C GLY A 111 26.29 -2.52 22.64
N GLU A 112 26.02 -2.83 23.91
CA GLU A 112 26.30 -4.16 24.49
C GLU A 112 25.24 -5.22 24.13
N ILE A 113 24.08 -4.77 23.65
CA ILE A 113 22.94 -5.63 23.28
C ILE A 113 23.08 -6.12 21.82
N LYS A 114 23.87 -5.43 21.00
CA LYS A 114 24.09 -5.81 19.61
C LYS A 114 25.10 -6.96 19.54
N PRO A 115 24.75 -8.14 19.01
CA PRO A 115 25.75 -9.16 18.71
C PRO A 115 26.72 -8.63 17.64
N ASN A 116 28.02 -8.87 17.82
CA ASN A 116 29.04 -8.56 16.81
C ASN A 116 28.82 -9.34 15.52
#